data_AF-A0ABC8TRH6-F1
#
_entry.id   AF-A0ABC8TRH6-F1
#
_cell.length_a   1.000
_cell.length_b   1.000
_cell.length_c   1.000
_cell.angle_alpha   90.00
_cell.angle_beta   90.00
_cell.angle_gamma   90.00
#
_symmetry.space_group_name_H-M   'P 1'
#
loop_
_entity.id
_entity.type
_entity.pdbx_description
1 polymer ?
#
loop_
_entity_poly.entity_id
_entity_poly.type
_entity_poly.pdbx_seq_one_letter_code
_entity_poly.pdbx_strand_id
1 'polypeptide(L)'
;MGSALAGFFRIQFLQLIDLWCSNLQVLSIKSSPNVTDDSMINIGHGCPKLRELDISYCYEISHESLALIGRHCPNLKILKRNLMNWLDPSQHVIVPTEYLNACPQDGDSDAAAIGKFMPQLLHLELRFSKLSAKGLALISERCLNLEYLDLSGCANVTSRDIANATSNLKNLINIKKPNFYIPRSVFHTDRYGHWRLYDERFQTDVFRI
;
A
#
# COMPACT_ATOMS: atom_id res chain seq x y z
N MET A 1 20.86 -33.54 21.92
CA MET A 1 21.92 -32.66 21.36
C MET A 1 21.53 -31.92 20.07
N GLY A 2 20.43 -32.27 19.38
CA GLY A 2 20.04 -31.62 18.11
C GLY A 2 19.33 -30.25 18.19
N SER A 3 18.69 -29.91 19.32
CA SER A 3 17.96 -28.63 19.46
C SER A 3 18.86 -27.42 19.73
N ALA A 4 19.96 -27.62 20.44
CA ALA A 4 20.91 -26.54 20.76
C ALA A 4 21.70 -26.10 19.52
N LEU A 5 22.12 -27.04 18.66
CA LEU A 5 22.81 -26.73 17.41
C LEU A 5 21.90 -26.02 16.40
N ALA A 6 20.63 -26.43 16.26
CA ALA A 6 19.66 -25.74 15.40
C ALA A 6 19.36 -24.31 15.89
N GLY A 7 19.28 -24.10 17.21
CA GLY A 7 19.18 -22.76 17.81
C GLY A 7 20.44 -21.91 17.57
N PHE A 8 21.63 -22.50 17.68
CA PHE A 8 22.91 -21.81 17.47
C PHE A 8 23.10 -21.36 16.02
N PHE A 9 22.78 -22.22 15.03
CA PHE A 9 22.80 -21.85 13.61
C PHE A 9 21.76 -20.79 13.26
N ARG A 10 20.56 -20.81 13.87
CA ARG A 10 19.53 -19.79 13.67
C ARG A 10 19.96 -18.42 14.22
N ILE A 11 20.59 -18.38 15.38
CA ILE A 11 21.08 -17.13 16.00
C ILE A 11 22.22 -16.53 15.18
N GLN A 12 23.15 -17.35 14.69
CA GLN A 12 24.29 -16.87 13.91
C GLN A 12 23.88 -16.43 12.49
N PHE A 13 22.85 -17.06 11.90
CA PHE A 13 22.25 -16.63 10.64
C PHE A 13 21.49 -15.30 10.78
N LEU A 14 20.76 -15.10 11.89
CA LEU A 14 20.13 -13.82 12.21
C LEU A 14 21.16 -12.71 12.43
N GLN A 15 22.25 -12.97 13.15
CA GLN A 15 23.34 -12.00 13.33
C GLN A 15 24.05 -11.61 12.02
N LEU A 16 24.15 -12.52 11.05
CA LEU A 16 24.69 -12.25 9.71
C LEU A 16 23.72 -11.44 8.84
N ILE A 17 22.41 -11.70 8.95
CA ILE A 17 21.35 -10.88 8.32
C ILE A 17 21.32 -9.48 8.94
N ASP A 18 21.41 -9.36 10.27
CA ASP A 18 21.43 -8.08 10.99
C ASP A 18 22.57 -7.18 10.50
N LEU A 19 23.75 -7.75 10.19
CA LEU A 19 24.89 -7.01 9.67
C LEU A 19 24.70 -6.59 8.20
N TRP A 20 24.10 -7.44 7.36
CA TRP A 20 23.87 -7.15 5.93
C TRP A 20 22.69 -6.22 5.66
N CYS A 21 21.66 -6.25 6.51
CA CYS A 21 20.48 -5.39 6.40
C CYS A 21 20.72 -3.95 6.87
N SER A 22 21.71 -3.70 7.72
CA SER A 22 21.99 -2.37 8.30
C SER A 22 22.29 -1.27 7.28
N ASN A 23 22.74 -1.64 6.07
CA ASN A 23 23.03 -0.72 4.97
C ASN A 23 22.03 -0.79 3.82
N LEU A 24 21.00 -1.64 3.92
CA LEU A 24 20.01 -1.80 2.87
C LEU A 24 19.22 -0.48 2.70
N GLN A 25 19.18 0.02 1.46
CA GLN A 25 18.48 1.27 1.12
C GLN A 25 17.24 1.04 0.27
N VAL A 26 17.17 -0.05 -0.49
CA VAL A 26 16.06 -0.35 -1.39
C VAL A 26 15.63 -1.78 -1.14
N LEU A 27 14.35 -1.98 -0.83
CA LEU A 27 13.76 -3.30 -0.62
C LEU A 27 12.46 -3.40 -1.39
N SER A 28 12.36 -4.40 -2.26
CA SER A 28 11.14 -4.73 -2.98
C SER A 28 10.75 -6.17 -2.70
N ILE A 29 9.58 -6.35 -2.08
CA ILE A 29 8.99 -7.63 -1.71
C ILE A 29 7.53 -7.59 -2.17
N LYS A 30 7.27 -8.12 -3.36
CA LYS A 30 5.95 -8.11 -3.99
C LYS A 30 5.28 -9.46 -3.92
N SER A 31 3.94 -9.47 -3.83
CA SER A 31 3.11 -10.67 -4.00
C SER A 31 3.59 -11.90 -3.21
N SER A 32 4.14 -11.66 -2.02
CA SER A 32 4.79 -12.70 -1.22
C SER A 32 3.86 -13.11 -0.08
N PRO A 33 3.27 -14.32 -0.11
CA PRO A 33 2.26 -14.73 0.88
C PRO A 33 2.85 -14.92 2.29
N ASN A 34 4.15 -15.18 2.41
CA ASN A 34 4.81 -15.39 3.71
C ASN A 34 5.31 -14.08 4.36
N VAL A 35 4.99 -12.93 3.77
CA VAL A 35 5.46 -11.63 4.25
C VAL A 35 4.33 -10.98 5.03
N THR A 36 4.51 -10.99 6.34
CA THR A 36 3.52 -10.62 7.36
C THR A 36 4.04 -9.48 8.22
N ASP A 37 3.24 -9.03 9.18
CA ASP A 37 3.68 -8.04 10.18
C ASP A 37 4.96 -8.45 10.93
N ASP A 38 5.15 -9.74 11.24
CA ASP A 38 6.39 -10.24 11.86
C ASP A 38 7.62 -10.02 10.97
N SER A 39 7.45 -10.14 9.65
CA SER A 39 8.51 -9.85 8.69
C SER A 39 8.88 -8.36 8.73
N MET A 40 7.87 -7.49 8.85
CA MET A 40 8.05 -6.04 8.93
C MET A 40 8.71 -5.60 10.24
N ILE A 41 8.54 -6.33 11.33
CA ILE A 41 9.29 -6.13 12.58
C ILE A 41 10.78 -6.31 12.36
N ASN A 42 11.17 -7.43 11.75
CA ASN A 42 12.58 -7.70 11.45
C ASN A 42 13.15 -6.65 10.48
N ILE A 43 12.41 -6.27 9.45
CA ILE A 43 12.84 -5.23 8.48
C ILE A 43 13.01 -3.88 9.17
N GLY A 44 12.05 -3.46 9.99
CA GLY A 44 12.10 -2.17 10.68
C GLY A 44 13.32 -2.05 11.59
N HIS A 45 13.62 -3.09 12.37
CA HIS A 45 14.79 -3.08 13.25
C HIS A 45 16.12 -3.30 12.51
N GLY A 46 16.13 -4.14 11.47
CA GLY A 46 17.35 -4.50 10.74
C GLY A 46 17.78 -3.50 9.66
N CYS A 47 16.86 -2.68 9.13
CA CYS A 47 17.11 -1.83 7.95
C CYS A 47 16.90 -0.31 8.21
N PRO A 48 17.56 0.32 9.19
CA PRO A 48 17.31 1.73 9.54
C PRO A 48 17.68 2.75 8.44
N LYS A 49 18.49 2.33 7.45
CA LYS A 49 18.90 3.15 6.30
C LYS A 49 17.98 3.04 5.09
N LEU A 50 16.85 2.34 5.22
CA LEU A 50 15.92 2.14 4.11
C LEU A 50 15.39 3.48 3.55
N ARG A 51 15.43 3.61 2.23
CA ARG A 51 15.01 4.78 1.45
C ARG A 51 13.85 4.45 0.51
N GLU A 52 13.78 3.23 0.01
CA GLU A 52 12.68 2.75 -0.81
C GLU A 52 12.18 1.40 -0.28
N LEU A 53 10.85 1.33 -0.10
CA LEU A 53 10.16 0.11 0.27
C LEU A 53 8.99 -0.11 -0.69
N ASP A 54 8.97 -1.27 -1.33
CA ASP A 54 7.85 -1.74 -2.14
C ASP A 54 7.32 -3.06 -1.57
N ILE A 55 6.14 -2.97 -0.95
CA ILE A 55 5.43 -4.10 -0.33
C ILE A 55 4.09 -4.34 -1.01
N SER A 56 4.03 -4.04 -2.31
CA SER A 56 2.83 -4.19 -3.12
C SER A 56 2.34 -5.63 -3.10
N TYR A 57 1.02 -5.80 -3.02
CA TYR A 57 0.31 -7.08 -3.08
C TYR A 57 0.59 -8.04 -1.91
N CYS A 58 1.23 -7.56 -0.83
CA CYS A 58 1.41 -8.32 0.41
C CYS A 58 0.26 -8.01 1.39
N TYR A 59 -0.70 -8.92 1.52
CA TYR A 59 -1.97 -8.66 2.21
C TYR A 59 -1.98 -8.98 3.69
N GLU A 60 -0.96 -9.65 4.21
CA GLU A 60 -0.80 -9.90 5.65
C GLU A 60 -0.01 -8.79 6.36
N ILE A 61 0.21 -7.66 5.69
CA ILE A 61 0.85 -6.46 6.27
C ILE A 61 -0.22 -5.44 6.66
N SER A 62 -0.33 -5.12 7.95
CA SER A 62 -1.29 -4.14 8.46
C SER A 62 -0.72 -2.71 8.51
N HIS A 63 -1.59 -1.75 8.85
CA HIS A 63 -1.20 -0.38 9.14
C HIS A 63 -0.24 -0.26 10.34
N GLU A 64 -0.22 -1.23 11.25
CA GLU A 64 0.72 -1.25 12.38
C GLU A 64 2.16 -1.44 11.87
N SER A 65 2.35 -2.29 10.86
CA SER A 65 3.64 -2.43 10.18
C SER A 65 4.08 -1.17 9.45
N LEU A 66 3.15 -0.45 8.82
CA LEU A 66 3.47 0.86 8.23
C LEU A 66 3.92 1.83 9.32
N ALA A 67 3.23 1.88 10.46
CA ALA A 67 3.64 2.71 11.59
C ALA A 67 5.03 2.31 12.12
N LEU A 68 5.30 1.01 12.23
CA LEU A 68 6.58 0.49 12.69
C LEU A 68 7.73 0.87 11.76
N ILE A 69 7.55 0.69 10.45
CA ILE A 69 8.52 1.09 9.43
C ILE A 69 8.75 2.60 9.47
N GLY A 70 7.69 3.41 9.55
CA GLY A 70 7.84 4.86 9.64
C GLY A 70 8.65 5.31 10.86
N ARG A 71 8.52 4.61 11.99
CA ARG A 71 9.29 4.89 13.22
C ARG A 71 10.77 4.50 13.12
N HIS A 72 11.08 3.37 12.47
CA HIS A 72 12.44 2.81 12.47
C HIS A 72 13.25 3.13 11.21
N CYS A 73 12.59 3.55 10.12
CA CYS A 73 13.21 3.90 8.85
C CYS A 73 13.02 5.40 8.53
N PRO A 74 13.64 6.33 9.28
CA PRO A 74 13.40 7.77 9.16
C PRO A 74 13.85 8.37 7.82
N ASN A 75 14.64 7.62 7.04
CA ASN A 75 15.14 8.03 5.72
C ASN A 75 14.25 7.55 4.57
N LEU A 76 13.12 6.88 4.84
CA LEU A 76 12.24 6.35 3.80
C LEU A 76 11.65 7.47 2.95
N LYS A 77 11.95 7.48 1.65
CA LYS A 77 11.50 8.48 0.67
C LYS A 77 10.47 7.95 -0.31
N ILE A 78 10.51 6.65 -0.60
CA ILE A 78 9.64 6.00 -1.57
C ILE A 78 8.91 4.86 -0.86
N LEU A 79 7.58 4.91 -0.86
CA LEU A 79 6.74 3.82 -0.38
C LEU A 79 5.76 3.40 -1.47
N LYS A 80 5.72 2.10 -1.77
CA LYS A 80 4.75 1.49 -2.67
C LYS A 80 3.94 0.45 -1.90
N ARG A 81 2.68 0.77 -1.65
CA ARG A 81 1.69 -0.06 -0.94
C ARG A 81 0.47 -0.26 -1.84
N ASN A 82 0.71 -0.91 -2.97
CA ASN A 82 -0.34 -1.19 -3.96
C ASN A 82 -1.12 -2.45 -3.59
N LEU A 83 -2.43 -2.38 -3.71
CA LEU A 83 -3.35 -3.52 -3.54
C LEU A 83 -3.65 -4.17 -4.89
N MET A 84 -4.07 -5.44 -4.87
CA MET A 84 -4.52 -6.13 -6.07
C MET A 84 -5.82 -5.52 -6.60
N ASN A 85 -5.93 -5.46 -7.93
CA ASN A 85 -7.16 -5.04 -8.59
C ASN A 85 -8.24 -6.11 -8.42
N TRP A 86 -9.16 -5.85 -7.50
CA TRP A 86 -10.30 -6.72 -7.22
C TRP A 86 -11.37 -6.69 -8.34
N LEU A 87 -11.32 -5.73 -9.26
CA LEU A 87 -12.24 -5.63 -10.41
C LEU A 87 -11.74 -6.41 -11.63
N ASP A 88 -10.42 -6.67 -11.72
CA ASP A 88 -9.82 -7.39 -12.83
C ASP A 88 -8.83 -8.45 -12.31
N PRO A 89 -9.34 -9.64 -11.95
CA PRO A 89 -8.49 -10.73 -11.51
C PRO A 89 -7.57 -11.22 -12.63
N SER A 90 -7.80 -10.89 -13.91
CA SER A 90 -6.94 -11.35 -15.01
C SER A 90 -5.53 -10.77 -14.97
N GLN A 91 -5.33 -9.63 -14.28
CA GLN A 91 -4.00 -9.05 -14.08
C GLN A 91 -3.19 -9.77 -12.98
N HIS A 92 -3.79 -10.73 -12.28
CA HIS A 92 -3.15 -11.49 -11.21
C HIS A 92 -3.34 -12.97 -11.50
N VAL A 93 -2.25 -13.74 -11.63
CA VAL A 93 -2.33 -15.16 -12.01
C VAL A 93 -3.29 -15.94 -11.08
N ILE A 94 -3.26 -15.62 -9.78
CA ILE A 94 -4.17 -16.11 -8.74
C ILE A 94 -4.31 -14.99 -7.70
N VAL A 95 -5.53 -14.55 -7.40
CA VAL A 95 -5.81 -13.76 -6.18
C VAL A 95 -6.04 -14.77 -5.06
N PRO A 96 -5.16 -14.83 -4.02
CA PRO A 96 -5.34 -15.76 -2.92
C PRO A 96 -6.73 -15.58 -2.29
N THR A 97 -7.42 -16.67 -1.98
CA THR A 97 -8.75 -16.59 -1.36
C THR A 97 -8.67 -15.89 0.00
N GLU A 98 -7.53 -16.03 0.67
CA GLU A 98 -7.15 -15.30 1.87
C GLU A 98 -7.12 -13.79 1.64
N TYR A 99 -6.65 -13.31 0.49
CA TYR A 99 -6.69 -11.89 0.13
C TYR A 99 -8.13 -11.37 0.01
N LEU A 100 -9.01 -12.17 -0.60
CA LEU A 100 -10.43 -11.82 -0.77
C LEU A 100 -11.17 -11.84 0.58
N ASN A 101 -10.83 -12.78 1.46
CA ASN A 101 -11.46 -12.96 2.77
C ASN A 101 -10.89 -12.04 3.86
N ALA A 102 -9.61 -11.70 3.80
CA ALA A 102 -8.92 -10.80 4.73
C ALA A 102 -9.12 -9.32 4.37
N CYS A 103 -9.79 -9.02 3.25
CA CYS A 103 -10.10 -7.65 2.88
C CYS A 103 -11.19 -7.11 3.82
N PRO A 104 -10.81 -6.31 4.82
CA PRO A 104 -10.45 -4.93 4.52
C PRO A 104 -9.24 -4.46 5.31
N GLN A 105 -8.07 -4.33 4.67
CA GLN A 105 -7.14 -3.29 5.10
C GLN A 105 -7.88 -1.97 4.96
N ASP A 106 -8.20 -1.35 6.08
CA ASP A 106 -8.77 -0.02 6.11
C ASP A 106 -7.73 0.96 5.54
N GLY A 107 -7.97 1.39 4.31
CA GLY A 107 -7.08 2.30 3.61
C GLY A 107 -6.92 3.64 4.34
N ASP A 108 -7.88 4.05 5.17
CA ASP A 108 -7.74 5.25 6.01
C ASP A 108 -6.79 5.01 7.20
N SER A 109 -6.75 3.78 7.73
CA SER A 109 -5.79 3.40 8.77
C SER A 109 -4.36 3.34 8.22
N ASP A 110 -4.16 2.79 7.01
CA ASP A 110 -2.87 2.86 6.31
C ASP A 110 -2.44 4.31 6.09
N ALA A 111 -3.36 5.14 5.57
CA ALA A 111 -3.11 6.55 5.34
C ALA A 111 -2.79 7.33 6.63
N ALA A 112 -3.45 7.00 7.74
CA ALA A 112 -3.16 7.59 9.05
C ALA A 112 -1.75 7.22 9.54
N ALA A 113 -1.35 5.95 9.39
CA ALA A 113 -0.01 5.51 9.75
C ALA A 113 1.07 6.21 8.89
N ILE A 114 0.86 6.28 7.57
CA ILE A 114 1.75 6.96 6.63
C ILE A 114 1.87 8.45 6.98
N GLY A 115 0.75 9.16 7.09
CA GLY A 115 0.74 10.59 7.40
C GLY A 115 1.41 10.90 8.74
N LYS A 116 1.21 10.05 9.75
CA LYS A 116 1.77 10.27 11.09
C LYS A 116 3.27 9.97 11.18
N PHE A 117 3.73 8.88 10.56
CA PHE A 117 5.06 8.35 10.79
C PHE A 117 6.02 8.50 9.60
N MET A 118 5.55 8.98 8.44
CA MET A 118 6.38 9.16 7.25
C MET A 118 6.22 10.54 6.58
N PRO A 119 6.30 11.66 7.32
CA PRO A 119 6.15 13.01 6.75
C PRO A 119 7.23 13.39 5.72
N GLN A 120 8.32 12.62 5.66
CA GLN A 120 9.48 12.85 4.79
C GLN A 120 9.37 12.21 3.39
N LEU A 121 8.28 11.50 3.09
CA LEU A 121 8.07 10.84 1.79
C LEU A 121 8.06 11.83 0.64
N LEU A 122 8.63 11.39 -0.49
CA LEU A 122 8.65 12.10 -1.77
C LEU A 122 7.78 11.36 -2.81
N HIS A 123 7.71 10.03 -2.73
CA HIS A 123 6.95 9.19 -3.66
C HIS A 123 6.07 8.22 -2.88
N LEU A 124 4.77 8.25 -3.18
CA LEU A 124 3.79 7.36 -2.57
C LEU A 124 2.89 6.72 -3.63
N GLU A 125 2.80 5.39 -3.62
CA GLU A 125 1.81 4.63 -4.40
C GLU A 125 0.86 3.88 -3.47
N LEU A 126 -0.45 4.11 -3.67
CA LEU A 126 -1.54 3.48 -2.92
C LEU A 126 -2.59 2.89 -3.87
N ARG A 127 -2.16 2.32 -5.00
CA ARG A 127 -3.08 1.85 -6.05
C ARG A 127 -4.07 0.83 -5.49
N PHE A 128 -5.32 0.93 -5.93
CA PHE A 128 -6.44 0.08 -5.51
C PHE A 128 -6.71 0.07 -4.00
N SER A 129 -6.16 1.04 -3.25
CA SER A 129 -6.47 1.20 -1.83
C SER A 129 -7.93 1.62 -1.62
N LYS A 130 -8.50 1.18 -0.48
CA LYS A 130 -9.84 1.56 -0.03
C LYS A 130 -9.89 2.93 0.66
N LEU A 131 -8.78 3.68 0.69
CA LEU A 131 -8.72 5.00 1.33
C LEU A 131 -9.82 5.92 0.79
N SER A 132 -10.39 6.71 1.69
CA SER A 132 -11.41 7.71 1.41
C SER A 132 -10.81 9.11 1.35
N ALA A 133 -11.68 10.11 1.18
CA ALA A 133 -11.33 11.51 1.35
C ALA A 133 -10.61 11.80 2.68
N LYS A 134 -11.01 11.11 3.76
CA LYS A 134 -10.41 11.28 5.10
C LYS A 134 -8.97 10.80 5.13
N GLY A 135 -8.70 9.58 4.65
CA GLY A 135 -7.33 9.05 4.57
C GLY A 135 -6.43 9.92 3.70
N LEU A 136 -6.93 10.35 2.54
CA LEU A 136 -6.18 11.23 1.65
C LEU A 136 -5.86 12.58 2.31
N ALA A 137 -6.80 13.16 3.08
CA ALA A 137 -6.55 14.37 3.85
C ALA A 137 -5.40 14.18 4.85
N LEU A 138 -5.40 13.08 5.63
CA LEU A 138 -4.34 12.78 6.60
C LEU A 138 -2.94 12.70 5.98
N ILE A 139 -2.83 12.14 4.77
CA ILE A 139 -1.57 12.12 4.02
C ILE A 139 -1.20 13.55 3.60
N SER A 140 -2.12 14.26 2.95
CA SER A 140 -1.83 15.59 2.38
C SER A 140 -1.54 16.68 3.41
N GLU A 141 -2.05 16.55 4.64
CA GLU A 141 -1.77 17.45 5.75
C GLU A 141 -0.38 17.26 6.36
N ARG A 142 0.26 16.10 6.15
CA ARG A 142 1.49 15.71 6.87
C ARG A 142 2.68 15.42 5.95
N CYS A 143 2.46 14.78 4.81
CA CYS A 143 3.49 14.43 3.83
C CYS A 143 3.71 15.57 2.83
N LEU A 144 4.07 16.76 3.33
CA LEU A 144 4.13 18.01 2.53
C LEU A 144 5.25 18.03 1.48
N ASN A 145 6.18 17.08 1.52
CA ASN A 145 7.28 16.95 0.57
C ASN A 145 6.95 15.99 -0.58
N LEU A 146 5.74 15.45 -0.67
CA LEU A 146 5.36 14.55 -1.76
C LEU A 146 5.50 15.25 -3.12
N GLU A 147 6.24 14.59 -4.01
CA GLU A 147 6.47 14.96 -5.40
C GLU A 147 5.68 14.05 -6.36
N TYR A 148 5.45 12.80 -5.97
CA TYR A 148 4.72 11.80 -6.74
C TYR A 148 3.66 11.10 -5.89
N LEU A 149 2.41 11.07 -6.38
CA LEU A 149 1.30 10.38 -5.74
C LEU A 149 0.50 9.54 -6.76
N ASP A 150 0.40 8.23 -6.54
CA ASP A 150 -0.42 7.33 -7.36
C ASP A 150 -1.63 6.79 -6.60
N LEU A 151 -2.82 7.17 -7.07
CA LEU A 151 -4.13 6.76 -6.55
C LEU A 151 -4.93 5.95 -7.59
N SER A 152 -4.27 5.37 -8.58
CA SER A 152 -4.93 4.59 -9.63
C SER A 152 -5.76 3.46 -9.01
N GLY A 153 -7.05 3.37 -9.36
CA GLY A 153 -7.97 2.35 -8.86
C GLY A 153 -8.54 2.59 -7.46
N CYS A 154 -8.24 3.72 -6.79
CA CYS A 154 -8.81 4.04 -5.48
C CYS A 154 -10.28 4.49 -5.61
N ALA A 155 -11.22 3.54 -5.45
CA ALA A 155 -12.66 3.72 -5.64
C ALA A 155 -13.34 4.73 -4.72
N ASN A 156 -12.79 4.97 -3.55
CA ASN A 156 -13.44 5.81 -2.54
C ASN A 156 -12.96 7.27 -2.56
N VAL A 157 -12.15 7.66 -3.54
CA VAL A 157 -11.59 9.01 -3.69
C VAL A 157 -12.19 9.71 -4.91
N THR A 158 -12.80 10.88 -4.71
CA THR A 158 -13.37 11.69 -5.79
C THR A 158 -12.40 12.73 -6.33
N SER A 159 -12.69 13.31 -7.50
CA SER A 159 -11.93 14.44 -8.06
C SER A 159 -11.88 15.66 -7.13
N ARG A 160 -12.93 15.88 -6.32
CA ARG A 160 -12.98 16.98 -5.34
C ARG A 160 -12.02 16.71 -4.18
N ASP A 161 -12.00 15.49 -3.68
CA ASP A 161 -11.09 15.09 -2.59
C ASP A 161 -9.63 15.25 -3.02
N ILE A 162 -9.32 14.87 -4.27
CA ILE A 162 -7.99 15.06 -4.86
C ILE A 162 -7.64 16.55 -4.94
N ALA A 163 -8.54 17.38 -5.46
CA ALA A 163 -8.31 18.82 -5.55
C ALA A 163 -7.99 19.42 -4.16
N ASN A 164 -8.79 19.07 -3.15
CA ASN A 164 -8.58 19.50 -1.76
C ASN A 164 -7.22 19.04 -1.24
N ALA A 165 -6.86 17.76 -1.41
CA ALA A 165 -5.60 17.21 -0.94
C ALA A 165 -4.38 17.85 -1.64
N THR A 166 -4.45 18.02 -2.96
CA THR A 166 -3.36 18.63 -3.73
C THR A 166 -3.14 20.10 -3.40
N SER A 167 -4.13 20.81 -2.86
CA SER A 167 -3.95 22.19 -2.41
C SER A 167 -2.93 22.33 -1.26
N ASN A 168 -2.76 21.28 -0.45
CA ASN A 168 -1.75 21.21 0.61
C ASN A 168 -0.36 20.78 0.09
N LEU A 169 -0.31 19.98 -0.99
CA LEU A 169 0.91 19.36 -1.51
C LEU A 169 1.61 20.25 -2.54
N LYS A 170 2.24 21.34 -2.07
CA LYS A 170 2.86 22.36 -2.93
C LYS A 170 4.04 21.86 -3.78
N ASN A 171 4.67 20.77 -3.38
CA ASN A 171 5.80 20.15 -4.09
C ASN A 171 5.36 19.05 -5.07
N LEU A 172 4.06 18.77 -5.18
CA LEU A 172 3.56 17.67 -6.00
C LEU A 172 3.77 17.97 -7.49
N ILE A 173 4.58 17.13 -8.14
CA ILE A 173 4.91 17.24 -9.55
C ILE A 173 3.96 16.37 -10.37
N ASN A 174 3.68 15.15 -9.90
CA ASN A 174 2.91 14.18 -10.65
C ASN A 174 1.86 13.49 -9.77
N ILE A 175 0.63 13.40 -10.30
CA ILE A 175 -0.46 12.69 -9.65
C ILE A 175 -1.17 11.77 -10.65
N LYS A 176 -1.27 10.49 -10.30
CA LYS A 176 -2.14 9.53 -11.01
C LYS A 176 -3.48 9.46 -10.29
N LYS A 177 -4.52 9.96 -10.95
CA LYS A 177 -5.89 9.95 -10.42
C LYS A 177 -6.50 8.55 -10.52
N PRO A 178 -7.52 8.22 -9.71
CA PRO A 178 -8.28 6.98 -9.88
C PRO A 178 -8.77 6.84 -11.31
N ASN A 179 -8.34 5.75 -11.97
CA ASN A 179 -8.85 5.34 -13.27
C ASN A 179 -9.74 4.12 -13.06
N PHE A 180 -11.04 4.28 -13.25
CA PHE A 180 -12.00 3.18 -13.25
C PHE A 180 -12.12 2.63 -14.66
N TYR A 181 -11.16 1.79 -15.04
CA TYR A 181 -11.38 0.89 -16.16
C TYR A 181 -12.19 -0.29 -15.63
N ILE A 182 -13.46 -0.38 -16.00
CA ILE A 182 -14.27 -1.59 -15.83
C ILE A 182 -14.06 -2.41 -17.11
N PRO A 183 -13.28 -3.51 -17.08
CA PRO A 183 -13.12 -4.35 -18.27
C PRO A 183 -14.47 -4.89 -18.73
N ARG A 184 -14.68 -4.96 -20.06
CA ARG A 184 -15.90 -5.57 -20.63
C ARG A 184 -16.13 -7.00 -20.16
N SER A 185 -15.09 -7.73 -19.76
CA SER A 185 -15.17 -9.09 -19.22
C SER A 185 -15.94 -9.18 -17.90
N VAL A 186 -16.01 -8.10 -17.11
CA VAL A 186 -16.77 -8.05 -15.83
C VAL A 186 -18.28 -7.96 -16.07
N PHE A 187 -18.73 -7.64 -17.29
CA PHE A 187 -20.16 -7.59 -17.63
C PHE A 187 -20.78 -8.98 -17.88
N HIS A 188 -19.98 -10.06 -17.85
CA HIS A 188 -20.42 -11.41 -18.19
C HIS A 188 -20.06 -12.45 -17.11
N THR A 189 -20.44 -12.23 -15.85
CA THR A 189 -20.60 -13.35 -14.90
C THR A 189 -21.70 -13.04 -13.88
N ASP A 190 -22.86 -13.65 -14.11
CA ASP A 190 -23.85 -14.11 -13.14
C ASP A 190 -24.16 -13.29 -11.88
N ARG A 191 -25.31 -12.60 -11.92
CA ARG A 191 -26.46 -12.63 -11.00
C ARG A 191 -26.32 -12.80 -9.46
N TYR A 192 -25.14 -12.75 -8.85
CA TYR A 192 -24.98 -12.73 -7.39
C TYR A 192 -24.10 -11.57 -6.92
N GLY A 193 -24.76 -10.48 -6.48
CA GLY A 193 -24.38 -9.82 -5.23
C GLY A 193 -23.54 -8.54 -5.26
N HIS A 194 -23.09 -8.01 -6.40
CA HIS A 194 -22.24 -6.79 -6.42
C HIS A 194 -22.98 -5.47 -6.75
N TRP A 195 -24.26 -5.35 -6.34
CA TRP A 195 -25.07 -4.14 -6.56
C TRP A 195 -24.74 -2.92 -5.67
N ARG A 196 -23.56 -2.87 -5.03
CA ARG A 196 -23.11 -1.68 -4.29
C ARG A 196 -22.12 -0.79 -5.04
N LEU A 197 -21.83 -1.09 -6.31
CA LEU A 197 -21.02 -0.23 -7.19
C LEU A 197 -21.84 0.87 -7.88
N TYR A 198 -23.17 0.82 -7.78
CA TYR A 198 -24.07 1.92 -8.15
C TYR A 198 -24.20 2.91 -6.98
N ASP A 199 -23.08 3.47 -6.56
CA ASP A 199 -23.10 4.71 -5.79
C ASP A 199 -23.24 5.86 -6.81
N GLU A 200 -24.23 6.71 -6.62
CA GLU A 200 -24.62 7.82 -7.52
C GLU A 200 -23.47 8.83 -7.78
N ARG A 201 -22.32 8.66 -7.12
CA ARG A 201 -21.07 9.39 -7.35
C ARG A 201 -20.36 9.09 -8.69
N PHE A 202 -20.73 8.00 -9.39
CA PHE A 202 -20.10 7.60 -10.67
C PHE A 202 -20.97 7.86 -11.91
N GLN A 203 -21.95 8.78 -11.85
CA GLN A 203 -22.50 9.37 -13.07
C GLN A 203 -21.43 10.25 -13.74
N THR A 204 -20.44 9.62 -14.36
CA THR A 204 -19.69 10.25 -15.45
C THR A 204 -20.54 10.09 -16.71
N ASP A 205 -20.73 11.17 -17.46
CA ASP A 205 -21.45 11.29 -18.74
C ASP A 205 -20.90 10.40 -19.89
N VAL A 206 -20.54 9.15 -19.63
CA VAL A 206 -19.91 8.23 -20.58
C VAL A 206 -20.94 7.47 -21.42
N PHE A 207 -22.24 7.70 -21.20
CA PHE A 207 -23.30 7.20 -22.06
C PHE A 207 -24.24 8.32 -22.51
N ARG A 208 -23.73 9.20 -23.39
CA ARG A 208 -24.57 9.86 -24.40
C ARG A 208 -24.13 9.34 -25.77
N ILE A 209 -24.91 8.41 -26.31
CA ILE A 209 -25.03 8.18 -27.75
C ILE A 209 -26.25 8.96 -28.20
#